data_AF-A0A7K2J1E3-F1
#
_entry.id   AF-A0A7K2J1E3-F1
#
_cell.length_a   1.000
_cell.length_b   1.000
_cell.length_c   1.000
_cell.angle_alpha   90.00
_cell.angle_beta   90.00
_cell.angle_gamma   90.00
#
_symmetry.space_group_name_H-M   'P 1'
#
loop_
_entity.id
_entity.type
_entity.pdbx_description
1 polymer ?
#
loop_
_entity_poly.entity_id
_entity_poly.type
_entity_poly.pdbx_seq_one_letter_code
_entity_poly.pdbx_strand_id
1 'polypeptide(L)'
;MTTTGVDGERPGPGMSGGPEGSGGAGESGRPGASGAFEVFRDDRGIPHLRAGSALALARAQGHNAAVDRAWQLETERHRLLGTTAAYLGAEAVD
;
A
#
# COMPACT_ATOMS: atom_id res chain seq x y z
N MET A 1 17.78 -32.79 -5.72
CA MET A 1 16.53 -32.32 -6.38
C MET A 1 16.79 -30.89 -6.79
N THR A 2 17.19 -30.71 -8.05
CA THR A 2 17.87 -29.51 -8.56
C THR A 2 16.83 -28.53 -9.07
N THR A 3 16.80 -27.31 -8.52
CA THR A 3 15.96 -26.22 -9.04
C THR A 3 16.77 -25.47 -10.08
N THR A 4 16.47 -25.70 -11.36
CA THR A 4 17.03 -24.95 -12.48
C THR A 4 16.61 -23.49 -12.42
N GLY A 5 17.61 -22.60 -12.47
CA GLY A 5 17.44 -21.15 -12.54
C GLY A 5 16.79 -20.73 -13.86
N VAL A 6 15.99 -19.67 -13.79
CA VAL A 6 15.52 -18.93 -14.97
C VAL A 6 16.49 -17.78 -15.16
N ASP A 7 17.47 -18.01 -16.03
CA ASP A 7 18.40 -17.01 -16.52
C ASP A 7 17.65 -16.03 -17.43
N GLY A 8 17.58 -14.77 -16.99
CA GLY A 8 17.03 -13.65 -17.75
C GLY A 8 18.09 -12.57 -17.99
N GLU A 9 19.27 -12.97 -18.46
CA GLU A 9 20.36 -12.07 -18.82
C GLU A 9 19.95 -11.22 -20.05
N ARG A 10 19.87 -9.89 -19.92
CA ARG A 10 19.98 -8.97 -21.06
C ARG A 10 21.36 -8.29 -21.01
N PRO A 11 22.19 -8.35 -22.06
CA PRO A 11 23.48 -7.68 -22.08
C PRO A 11 23.32 -6.16 -22.33
N GLY A 12 24.05 -5.35 -21.56
CA GLY A 12 24.12 -3.89 -21.72
C GLY A 12 25.19 -3.42 -22.70
N PRO A 13 25.17 -2.16 -23.15
CA PRO A 13 26.32 -1.53 -23.76
C PRO A 13 27.10 -0.72 -22.70
N GLY A 14 28.38 -1.02 -22.55
CA GLY A 14 29.30 -0.21 -21.74
C GLY A 14 29.75 1.05 -22.47
N MET A 15 29.90 2.15 -21.71
CA MET A 15 30.78 3.29 -22.03
C MET A 15 31.23 3.96 -20.72
N SER A 16 32.54 3.87 -20.46
CA SER A 16 33.49 4.80 -19.78
C SER A 16 33.01 5.89 -18.81
N GLY A 17 33.70 6.03 -17.67
CA GLY A 17 33.35 6.93 -16.55
C GLY A 17 34.09 8.28 -16.41
N GLY A 18 33.82 8.90 -15.24
CA GLY A 18 34.54 9.98 -14.54
C GLY A 18 33.92 11.40 -14.66
N PRO A 19 34.17 12.35 -13.73
CA PRO A 19 34.55 12.25 -12.32
C PRO A 19 33.48 12.84 -11.36
N GLU A 20 33.65 12.59 -10.06
CA GLU A 20 32.81 13.07 -8.97
C GLU A 20 32.87 14.61 -8.84
N GLY A 21 31.71 15.25 -9.01
CA GLY A 21 31.49 16.66 -8.74
C GLY A 21 30.85 16.83 -7.37
N SER A 22 31.62 17.39 -6.44
CA SER A 22 31.14 17.94 -5.18
C SER A 22 30.30 19.19 -5.42
N GLY A 23 29.22 19.35 -4.64
CA GLY A 23 28.54 20.63 -4.49
C GLY A 23 27.02 20.57 -4.59
N GLY A 24 26.37 20.85 -3.47
CA GLY A 24 24.95 21.15 -3.42
C GLY A 24 24.26 20.41 -2.28
N ALA A 25 24.24 21.04 -1.11
CA ALA A 25 23.29 20.71 -0.07
C ALA A 25 21.87 20.76 -0.66
N GLY A 26 21.34 19.59 -1.02
CA GLY A 26 19.98 19.44 -1.47
C GLY A 26 19.04 19.65 -0.31
N GLU A 27 18.73 20.90 0.03
CA GLU A 27 17.41 21.23 0.56
C GLU A 27 16.36 20.84 -0.50
N SER A 28 15.96 19.57 -0.53
CA SER A 28 14.84 19.12 -1.36
C SER A 28 14.08 17.99 -0.68
N GLY A 29 13.74 18.23 0.58
CA GLY A 29 12.88 17.38 1.37
C GLY A 29 11.88 18.18 2.18
N ARG A 30 11.31 19.28 1.65
CA ARG A 30 9.95 19.62 2.09
C ARG A 30 9.14 18.34 1.87
N PRO A 31 8.37 17.81 2.83
CA PRO A 31 7.45 16.71 2.57
C PRO A 31 6.39 17.20 1.58
N GLY A 32 6.75 17.20 0.30
CA GLY A 32 5.96 17.63 -0.83
C GLY A 32 4.98 16.51 -1.15
N ALA A 33 3.69 16.86 -1.11
CA ALA A 33 2.54 16.01 -1.38
C ALA A 33 2.28 14.87 -0.38
N SER A 34 1.90 15.26 0.85
CA SER A 34 1.01 14.43 1.66
C SER A 34 -0.24 14.06 0.85
N GLY A 35 -0.35 12.81 0.40
CA GLY A 35 -1.66 12.19 0.19
C GLY A 35 -1.83 11.38 -1.10
N ALA A 36 -0.97 11.54 -2.10
CA ALA A 36 -1.13 10.81 -3.35
C ALA A 36 -0.59 9.38 -3.23
N PHE A 37 -1.48 8.40 -3.46
CA PHE A 37 -1.17 7.00 -3.66
C PHE A 37 -1.85 6.54 -4.94
N GLU A 38 -1.32 5.48 -5.54
CA GLU A 38 -1.89 4.85 -6.72
C GLU A 38 -2.47 3.49 -6.36
N VAL A 39 -3.58 3.16 -7.00
CA VAL A 39 -4.24 1.86 -6.89
C VAL A 39 -4.39 1.28 -8.29
N PHE A 40 -3.83 0.10 -8.51
CA PHE A 40 -4.13 -0.73 -9.67
C PHE A 40 -4.87 -1.97 -9.18
N ARG A 41 -5.99 -2.33 -9.81
CA ARG A 41 -6.66 -3.60 -9.54
C ARG A 41 -6.36 -4.55 -10.68
N ASP A 42 -5.96 -5.76 -10.34
CA ASP A 42 -5.78 -6.82 -11.33
C ASP A 42 -7.13 -7.36 -11.82
N ASP A 43 -7.09 -8.32 -12.75
CA ASP A 43 -8.29 -8.93 -13.34
C ASP A 43 -9.19 -9.64 -12.32
N ARG A 44 -8.67 -9.95 -11.12
CA ARG A 44 -9.42 -10.55 -10.01
C ARG A 44 -9.87 -9.50 -8.98
N GLY A 45 -9.64 -8.23 -9.26
CA GLY A 45 -9.99 -7.09 -8.40
C GLY A 45 -9.03 -6.88 -7.22
N ILE A 46 -7.90 -7.60 -7.14
CA ILE A 46 -6.95 -7.49 -6.03
C ILE A 46 -6.19 -6.16 -6.15
N PRO A 47 -6.19 -5.30 -5.12
CA PRO A 47 -5.52 -4.02 -5.20
C PRO A 47 -4.00 -4.15 -4.99
N HIS A 48 -3.25 -3.61 -5.95
CA HIS A 48 -1.82 -3.35 -5.89
C HIS A 48 -1.61 -1.88 -5.58
N LEU A 49 -0.91 -1.59 -4.47
CA LEU A 49 -0.76 -0.26 -3.92
C LEU A 49 0.67 0.27 -4.10
N ARG A 50 0.77 1.53 -4.54
CA ARG A 50 2.07 2.23 -4.65
C ARG A 50 1.98 3.62 -4.05
N ALA A 51 2.97 3.99 -3.26
CA ALA A 51 3.06 5.33 -2.66
C ALA A 51 4.52 5.72 -2.39
N GLY A 52 4.79 7.03 -2.37
CA GLY A 52 6.14 7.57 -2.12
C GLY A 52 6.58 7.56 -0.65
N SER A 53 5.75 7.11 0.29
CA SER A 53 6.09 6.99 1.71
C SER A 53 5.26 5.91 2.40
N ALA A 54 5.77 5.40 3.53
CA ALA A 54 5.05 4.43 4.36
C ALA A 54 3.70 4.97 4.86
N LEU A 55 3.64 6.26 5.24
CA LEU A 55 2.40 6.89 5.69
C LEU A 55 1.36 6.99 4.56
N ALA A 56 1.79 7.34 3.34
CA ALA A 56 0.89 7.37 2.19
C ALA A 56 0.43 5.95 1.80
N LEU A 57 1.29 4.93 1.94
CA LEU A 57 0.92 3.53 1.72
C LEU A 57 -0.10 3.03 2.76
N ALA A 58 0.10 3.36 4.04
CA ALA A 58 -0.85 3.00 5.09
C ALA A 58 -2.24 3.65 4.86
N ARG A 59 -2.28 4.89 4.37
CA ARG A 59 -3.53 5.54 3.94
C ARG A 59 -4.17 4.81 2.76
N ALA A 60 -3.39 4.41 1.76
CA ALA A 60 -3.87 3.64 0.61
C ALA A 60 -4.47 2.30 1.03
N GLN A 61 -3.81 1.61 1.97
CA GLN A 61 -4.29 0.35 2.55
C GLN A 61 -5.63 0.54 3.27
N GLY A 62 -5.73 1.53 4.15
CA GLY A 62 -6.97 1.84 4.86
C GLY A 62 -8.11 2.22 3.91
N HIS A 63 -7.81 3.02 2.88
CA HIS A 63 -8.80 3.41 1.87
C HIS A 63 -9.35 2.20 1.12
N ASN A 64 -8.49 1.32 0.58
CA ASN A 64 -8.97 0.13 -0.14
C ASN A 64 -9.70 -0.86 0.79
N ALA A 65 -9.24 -1.02 2.03
CA ALA A 65 -9.95 -1.84 3.01
C ALA A 65 -11.37 -1.29 3.27
N ALA A 66 -11.52 0.03 3.42
CA ALA A 66 -12.83 0.66 3.59
C ALA A 66 -13.72 0.46 2.35
N VAL A 67 -13.19 0.65 1.14
CA VAL A 67 -13.96 0.45 -0.11
C VAL A 67 -14.43 -0.99 -0.26
N ASP A 68 -13.56 -1.97 0.01
CA ASP A 68 -13.86 -3.38 -0.25
C ASP A 68 -14.64 -4.05 0.89
N ARG A 69 -14.50 -3.53 2.13
CA ARG A 69 -14.89 -4.24 3.36
C ARG A 69 -15.64 -3.37 4.36
N ALA A 70 -16.18 -2.22 3.93
CA ALA A 70 -16.90 -1.26 4.80
C ALA A 70 -17.84 -1.95 5.79
N TRP A 71 -18.71 -2.84 5.28
CA TRP A 71 -19.71 -3.53 6.10
C TRP A 71 -19.09 -4.46 7.14
N GLN A 72 -18.06 -5.21 6.76
CA GLN A 72 -17.36 -6.12 7.67
C GLN A 72 -16.63 -5.35 8.77
N LEU A 73 -15.92 -4.27 8.40
CA LEU A 73 -15.25 -3.41 9.36
C LEU A 73 -16.22 -2.79 10.36
N GLU A 74 -17.39 -2.34 9.89
CA GLU A 74 -18.40 -1.75 10.76
C GLU A 74 -19.05 -2.78 11.69
N THR A 75 -19.30 -3.99 11.19
CA THR A 75 -19.80 -5.09 12.01
C THR A 75 -18.81 -5.45 13.12
N GLU A 76 -17.52 -5.58 12.79
CA GLU A 76 -16.49 -5.86 13.78
C GLU A 76 -16.30 -4.69 14.75
N ARG A 77 -16.42 -3.44 14.30
CA ARG A 77 -16.42 -2.26 15.18
C ARG A 77 -17.54 -2.37 16.22
N HIS A 78 -18.74 -2.73 15.81
CA HIS A 78 -19.86 -2.90 16.73
C HIS A 78 -19.63 -4.04 17.74
N ARG A 79 -19.08 -5.18 17.29
CA ARG A 79 -18.72 -6.31 18.15
C ARG A 79 -17.68 -5.93 19.19
N LEU A 80 -16.60 -5.28 18.77
CA LEU A 80 -15.49 -4.88 19.64
C LEU A 80 -15.90 -3.81 20.65
N LEU A 81 -16.84 -2.94 20.30
CA LEU A 81 -17.37 -1.92 21.20
C LEU A 81 -18.53 -2.44 22.08
N GLY A 82 -18.98 -3.68 21.91
CA GLY A 82 -20.13 -4.22 22.63
C GLY A 82 -21.46 -3.53 22.28
N THR A 83 -21.59 -3.03 21.04
CA THR A 83 -22.75 -2.26 20.57
C THR A 83 -23.53 -2.96 19.47
N THR A 84 -23.27 -4.25 19.22
CA THR A 84 -23.93 -5.05 18.18
C THR A 84 -25.45 -4.98 18.25
N ALA A 85 -26.04 -5.05 19.45
CA ALA A 85 -27.50 -5.03 19.63
C ALA A 85 -28.16 -3.71 19.21
N ALA A 86 -27.42 -2.59 19.21
CA ALA A 86 -27.93 -1.30 18.72
C ALA A 86 -28.17 -1.30 17.20
N TYR A 87 -27.51 -2.19 16.46
CA TYR A 87 -27.62 -2.30 15.01
C TYR A 87 -28.41 -3.55 14.56
N LEU A 88 -28.17 -4.71 15.18
CA LEU A 88 -28.79 -5.99 14.81
C LEU A 88 -30.07 -6.33 15.62
N GLY A 89 -30.36 -5.60 16.70
CA GLY A 89 -31.49 -5.85 17.58
C GLY A 89 -31.15 -6.70 18.81
N ALA A 90 -32.15 -6.91 19.68
CA ALA A 90 -31.97 -7.52 21.00
C ALA A 90 -31.47 -8.97 20.95
N GLU A 91 -31.75 -9.71 19.86
CA GLU A 91 -31.28 -11.08 19.64
C GLU A 91 -29.75 -11.18 19.48
N ALA A 92 -29.06 -10.05 19.29
CA ALA A 92 -27.61 -10.01 19.18
C ALA A 92 -26.89 -9.71 20.50
N VAL A 93 -27.58 -9.88 21.64
CA VAL A 93 -27.01 -9.86 22.98
C VAL A 93 -26.71 -11.31 23.38
N ASP A 94 -25.42 -11.64 23.53
CA ASP A 94 -24.94 -12.90 24.14
C ASP A 94 -24.68 -12.71 25.65
#